data_AF-A0A9R0RQG4-F1
#
_entry.id   AF-A0A9R0RQG4-F1
#
_cell.length_a   1.000
_cell.length_b   1.000
_cell.length_c   1.000
_cell.angle_alpha   90.00
_cell.angle_beta   90.00
_cell.angle_gamma   90.00
#
_symmetry.space_group_name_H-M   'P 1'
#
loop_
_entity.id
_entity.type
_entity.pdbx_description
1 polymer ?
#
loop_
_entity_poly.entity_id
_entity_poly.type
_entity_poly.pdbx_seq_one_letter_code
_entity_poly.pdbx_strand_id
1 'polypeptide(L)'
;MVFVLLLMMVMVCGCVSVTELVEGDSSRKIVEIICRTSLLKSESSCVRIERVFKVHNTQRTLARFEEYREAVKLKASKLAKKHPRCLADGNELLRFHGATLACALGSAGASSLCASDKCAVCRIIRHGFSSSSSSNSSSKKDGKAGVGVFTTSTSGRAFESADQQDDPAARRALLVCRVIAGRVHKPLENVREFVGQAGFDSLAGKVGPYANIEELYLLNPRALLPCFVVICKP
;
A
#
# COMPACT_ATOMS: atom_id res chain seq x y z
N MET A 1 -4.81 5.30 14.17
CA MET A 1 -3.69 5.37 13.20
C MET A 1 -2.33 5.46 13.90
N VAL A 2 -2.13 6.39 14.84
CA VAL A 2 -0.88 6.54 15.63
C VAL A 2 -0.47 5.24 16.35
N PHE A 3 -1.40 4.53 16.99
CA PHE A 3 -1.13 3.25 17.64
C PHE A 3 -0.72 2.13 16.67
N VAL A 4 -1.26 2.11 15.44
CA VAL A 4 -0.91 1.11 14.42
C VAL A 4 0.49 1.38 13.86
N LEU A 5 0.83 2.65 13.65
CA LEU A 5 2.17 3.08 13.25
C LEU A 5 3.22 2.80 14.34
N LEU A 6 2.85 2.92 15.62
CA LEU A 6 3.73 2.58 16.76
C LEU A 6 4.00 1.06 16.86
N LEU A 7 3.02 0.21 16.57
CA LEU A 7 3.17 -1.25 16.53
C LEU A 7 3.96 -1.75 15.31
N MET A 8 4.08 -0.92 14.28
CA MET A 8 4.99 -1.13 13.16
C MET A 8 6.44 -0.76 13.54
N MET A 9 6.90 -1.19 14.74
CA MET A 9 8.33 -1.22 15.06
C MET A 9 9.01 -2.04 13.98
N VAL A 10 9.69 -1.33 13.09
CA VAL A 10 10.35 -1.93 11.96
C VAL A 10 11.58 -2.64 12.49
N MET A 11 11.55 -3.97 12.45
CA MET A 11 12.77 -4.75 12.59
C MET A 11 13.63 -4.45 11.37
N VAL A 12 14.81 -3.89 11.62
CA VAL A 12 15.85 -3.72 10.62
C VAL A 12 16.56 -5.06 10.49
N CYS A 13 16.53 -5.64 9.29
CA CYS A 13 17.23 -6.89 9.00
C CYS A 13 18.30 -6.67 7.92
N GLY A 14 19.35 -7.49 7.91
CA GLY A 14 20.39 -7.45 6.87
C GLY A 14 19.88 -7.79 5.47
N CYS A 15 18.77 -8.52 5.38
CA CYS A 15 18.08 -8.87 4.14
C CYS A 15 16.56 -8.73 4.30
N VAL A 16 15.83 -8.62 3.19
CA VAL A 16 14.37 -8.64 3.24
C VAL A 16 13.89 -10.07 3.54
N SER A 17 12.99 -10.21 4.52
CA SER A 17 12.37 -11.50 4.87
C SER A 17 10.94 -11.30 5.37
N VAL A 18 10.24 -12.40 5.64
CA VAL A 18 8.91 -12.37 6.27
C VAL A 18 8.85 -13.38 7.41
N THR A 19 8.06 -13.08 8.43
CA THR A 19 7.77 -14.01 9.53
C THR A 19 6.26 -14.12 9.70
N GLU A 20 5.76 -15.35 9.77
CA GLU A 20 4.34 -15.59 10.05
C GLU A 20 4.02 -15.13 11.48
N LEU A 21 2.92 -14.40 11.62
CA LEU A 21 2.35 -14.06 12.93
C LEU A 21 1.35 -15.14 13.33
N VAL A 22 1.57 -15.75 14.48
CA VAL A 22 0.76 -16.85 14.98
C VAL A 22 -0.46 -16.33 15.74
N GLU A 23 -1.41 -17.22 15.99
CA GLU A 23 -2.56 -16.88 16.82
C GLU A 23 -2.09 -16.52 18.24
N GLY A 24 -2.60 -15.41 18.78
CA GLY A 24 -2.16 -14.86 20.05
C GLY A 24 -1.32 -13.59 19.91
N ASP A 25 -0.60 -13.41 18.79
CA ASP A 25 0.19 -12.20 18.54
C ASP A 25 -0.69 -10.95 18.51
N SER A 26 -0.36 -9.95 19.33
CA SER A 26 -1.06 -8.66 19.37
C SER A 26 -1.03 -7.96 18.01
N SER A 27 0.11 -8.05 17.31
CA SER A 27 0.28 -7.51 15.96
C SER A 27 -0.67 -8.18 14.95
N ARG A 28 -0.86 -9.51 15.03
CA ARG A 28 -1.81 -10.22 14.18
C ARG A 28 -3.24 -9.74 14.42
N LYS A 29 -3.67 -9.68 15.69
CA LYS A 29 -5.02 -9.21 16.06
C LYS A 29 -5.30 -7.81 15.50
N ILE A 30 -4.33 -6.92 15.57
CA ILE A 30 -4.46 -5.55 15.06
C ILE A 30 -4.57 -5.53 13.54
N VAL A 31 -3.71 -6.25 12.82
CA VAL A 31 -3.79 -6.35 11.35
C VAL A 31 -5.13 -6.93 10.93
N GLU A 32 -5.61 -7.97 11.62
CA GLU A 32 -6.93 -8.56 11.35
C GLU A 32 -8.07 -7.57 11.56
N ILE A 33 -8.05 -6.79 12.66
CA ILE A 33 -9.05 -5.74 12.92
C ILE A 33 -9.03 -4.69 11.81
N ILE A 34 -7.85 -4.20 11.39
CA ILE A 34 -7.73 -3.18 10.34
C ILE A 34 -8.29 -3.73 9.03
N CYS A 35 -7.94 -4.96 8.65
CA CYS A 35 -8.45 -5.61 7.45
C CYS A 35 -9.98 -5.80 7.51
N ARG A 36 -10.55 -6.26 8.63
CA ARG A 36 -12.01 -6.50 8.75
C ARG A 36 -12.81 -5.21 8.81
N THR A 37 -12.40 -4.23 9.61
CA THR A 37 -13.12 -2.95 9.76
C THR A 37 -13.13 -2.13 8.48
N SER A 38 -12.11 -2.30 7.64
CA SER A 38 -12.03 -1.66 6.34
C SER A 38 -12.77 -2.43 5.24
N LEU A 39 -13.23 -3.66 5.51
CA LEU A 39 -14.04 -4.49 4.61
C LEU A 39 -15.54 -4.14 4.72
N LEU A 40 -16.03 -3.85 5.93
CA LEU A 40 -17.44 -3.54 6.20
C LEU A 40 -18.01 -2.31 5.46
N LYS A 41 -17.20 -1.61 4.67
CA LYS A 41 -17.61 -0.49 3.81
C LYS A 41 -17.87 -0.89 2.36
N SER A 42 -17.59 -2.13 1.97
CA SER A 42 -17.86 -2.69 0.64
C SER A 42 -18.74 -3.93 0.75
N GLU A 43 -19.80 -4.01 -0.03
CA GLU A 43 -20.74 -5.15 -0.07
C GLU A 43 -20.18 -6.41 -0.75
N SER A 44 -18.85 -6.56 -0.82
CA SER A 44 -18.21 -7.71 -1.44
C SER A 44 -17.92 -8.82 -0.42
N SER A 45 -17.96 -10.06 -0.93
CA SER A 45 -17.84 -11.33 -0.20
C SER A 45 -16.77 -11.31 0.90
N CYS A 46 -17.08 -11.97 2.02
CA CYS A 46 -16.26 -12.00 3.22
C CYS A 46 -14.87 -12.61 2.93
N VAL A 47 -13.89 -11.74 2.66
CA VAL A 47 -12.48 -12.14 2.51
C VAL A 47 -11.98 -12.67 3.86
N ARG A 48 -11.85 -13.99 3.97
CA ARG A 48 -11.36 -14.62 5.21
C ARG A 48 -9.84 -14.53 5.25
N ILE A 49 -9.31 -13.88 6.29
CA ILE A 49 -7.87 -13.84 6.56
C ILE A 49 -7.41 -15.24 6.97
N GLU A 50 -6.48 -15.82 6.22
CA GLU A 50 -5.92 -17.15 6.49
C GLU A 50 -4.60 -17.06 7.24
N ARG A 51 -3.73 -16.14 6.82
CA ARG A 51 -2.38 -15.97 7.34
C ARG A 51 -1.99 -14.49 7.33
N VAL A 52 -1.17 -14.09 8.30
CA VAL A 52 -0.58 -12.75 8.36
C VAL A 52 0.92 -12.91 8.52
N PHE A 53 1.69 -12.22 7.69
CA PHE A 53 3.14 -12.16 7.77
C PHE A 53 3.59 -10.75 8.06
N LYS A 54 4.54 -10.59 8.98
CA LYS A 54 5.30 -9.35 9.15
C LYS A 54 6.43 -9.30 8.12
N VAL A 55 6.57 -8.17 7.43
CA VAL A 55 7.67 -7.91 6.50
C VAL A 55 8.82 -7.26 7.24
N HIS A 56 10.00 -7.85 7.12
CA HIS A 56 11.26 -7.30 7.63
C HIS A 56 11.98 -6.61 6.49
N ASN A 57 12.11 -5.28 6.58
CA ASN A 57 12.73 -4.47 5.54
C ASN A 57 14.21 -4.24 5.87
N THR A 58 15.01 -4.02 4.83
CA THR A 58 16.42 -3.62 5.02
C THR A 58 16.52 -2.18 5.49
N GLN A 59 17.63 -1.84 6.16
CA GLN A 59 17.96 -0.46 6.51
C GLN A 59 17.90 0.47 5.30
N ARG A 60 18.35 -0.01 4.13
CA ARG A 60 18.33 0.74 2.87
C ARG A 60 16.90 1.08 2.42
N THR A 61 15.97 0.13 2.51
CA THR A 61 14.57 0.37 2.15
C THR A 61 13.95 1.41 3.09
N LEU A 62 14.25 1.32 4.38
CA LEU A 62 13.72 2.23 5.39
C LEU A 62 14.29 3.64 5.26
N ALA A 63 15.61 3.76 5.08
CA ALA A 63 16.27 5.04 4.83
C ALA A 63 15.64 5.75 3.62
N ARG A 64 15.41 5.05 2.51
CA ARG A 64 14.76 5.63 1.31
C ARG A 64 13.33 6.10 1.56
N PHE A 65 12.56 5.39 2.39
CA PHE A 65 11.20 5.77 2.76
C PHE A 65 11.19 7.01 3.67
N GLU A 66 12.07 7.05 4.66
CA GLU A 66 12.20 8.18 5.59
C GLU A 66 12.79 9.43 4.89
N GLU A 67 13.78 9.27 4.00
CA GLU A 67 14.30 10.34 3.13
C GLU A 67 13.19 10.94 2.26
N TYR A 68 12.29 10.10 1.72
CA TYR A 68 11.15 10.60 0.95
C TYR A 68 10.17 11.38 1.84
N ARG A 69 9.90 10.91 3.08
CA ARG A 69 9.08 11.66 4.05
C ARG A 69 9.68 13.05 4.31
N GLU A 70 10.98 13.13 4.59
CA GLU A 70 11.64 14.41 4.85
C GLU A 70 11.66 15.32 3.61
N ALA A 71 11.84 14.76 2.41
CA ALA A 71 11.73 15.52 1.17
C ALA A 71 10.33 16.14 0.98
N VAL A 72 9.26 15.40 1.30
CA VAL A 72 7.88 15.90 1.26
C VAL A 72 7.67 17.01 2.28
N LYS A 73 8.15 16.84 3.53
CA LYS A 73 8.06 17.86 4.59
C LYS A 73 8.79 19.14 4.20
N LEU A 74 9.99 19.02 3.62
CA LEU A 74 10.79 20.15 3.15
C LEU A 74 10.13 20.88 1.97
N LYS A 75 9.51 20.15 1.03
CA LYS A 75 8.71 20.78 -0.04
C LYS A 75 7.52 21.54 0.54
N ALA A 76 6.79 20.93 1.48
CA ALA A 76 5.63 21.53 2.11
C ALA A 76 5.96 22.78 2.94
N SER A 77 7.15 22.84 3.56
CA SER A 77 7.58 24.01 4.36
C SER A 77 7.86 25.23 3.50
N LYS A 78 8.19 25.05 2.21
CA LYS A 78 8.46 26.13 1.25
C LYS A 78 7.20 26.70 0.60
N LEU A 79 6.04 26.08 0.77
CA LEU A 79 4.78 26.56 0.19
C LEU A 79 4.20 27.72 0.99
N ALA A 80 3.53 28.65 0.29
CA ALA A 80 2.78 29.74 0.92
C ALA A 80 1.61 29.19 1.76
N LYS A 81 0.82 28.28 1.18
CA LYS A 81 -0.26 27.56 1.89
C LYS A 81 0.32 26.35 2.61
N LYS A 82 0.32 26.40 3.94
CA LYS A 82 0.80 25.27 4.77
C LYS A 82 -0.22 24.14 4.79
N HIS A 83 0.27 22.92 4.69
CA HIS A 83 -0.55 21.71 4.83
C HIS A 83 -0.09 20.96 6.08
N PRO A 84 -0.76 21.10 7.24
CA PRO A 84 -0.23 20.68 8.54
C PRO A 84 0.26 19.23 8.59
N ARG A 85 -0.49 18.30 7.99
CA ARG A 85 -0.09 16.88 7.90
C ARG A 85 1.16 16.67 7.05
N CYS A 86 1.30 17.36 5.92
CA CYS A 86 2.51 17.23 5.10
C CYS A 86 3.75 17.72 5.85
N LEU A 87 3.62 18.73 6.72
CA LEU A 87 4.72 19.25 7.54
C LEU A 87 5.05 18.34 8.73
N ALA A 88 4.03 17.75 9.36
CA ALA A 88 4.20 16.93 10.56
C ALA A 88 4.80 15.55 10.23
N ASP A 89 4.19 14.82 9.30
CA ASP A 89 4.51 13.41 9.05
C ASP A 89 4.60 13.05 7.55
N GLY A 90 4.62 14.05 6.66
CA GLY A 90 4.57 13.82 5.21
C GLY A 90 3.19 13.38 4.72
N ASN A 91 2.14 13.61 5.51
CA ASN A 91 0.79 13.10 5.27
C ASN A 91 0.79 11.57 5.22
N GLU A 92 1.34 10.94 6.27
CA GLU A 92 1.47 9.49 6.33
C GLU A 92 0.09 8.81 6.51
N LEU A 93 -0.15 7.77 5.73
CA LEU A 93 -1.39 7.00 5.69
C LEU A 93 -1.09 5.50 5.79
N LEU A 94 -2.01 4.76 6.40
CA LEU A 94 -2.08 3.31 6.24
C LEU A 94 -2.91 3.00 4.98
N ARG A 95 -2.37 2.20 4.07
CA ARG A 95 -3.04 1.86 2.80
C ARG A 95 -2.89 0.37 2.48
N PHE A 96 -3.83 -0.15 1.71
CA PHE A 96 -3.82 -1.50 1.18
C PHE A 96 -3.43 -1.50 -0.29
N HIS A 97 -2.68 -2.51 -0.70
CA HIS A 97 -2.39 -2.83 -2.09
C HIS A 97 -2.68 -4.32 -2.33
N GLY A 98 -3.50 -4.64 -3.33
CA GLY A 98 -3.76 -6.02 -3.74
C GLY A 98 -2.66 -6.55 -4.64
N ALA A 99 -2.23 -7.78 -4.42
CA ALA A 99 -1.22 -8.43 -5.26
C ALA A 99 -1.44 -9.94 -5.36
N THR A 100 -0.98 -10.53 -6.46
CA THR A 100 -1.01 -11.98 -6.67
C THR A 100 0.13 -12.72 -5.99
N LEU A 101 -0.20 -13.93 -5.55
CA LEU A 101 0.71 -14.84 -4.85
C LEU A 101 0.88 -16.14 -5.66
N ALA A 102 1.78 -16.14 -6.64
CA ALA A 102 2.08 -17.28 -7.49
C ALA A 102 3.09 -18.29 -6.88
N CYS A 103 3.16 -18.41 -5.55
CA CYS A 103 4.08 -19.34 -4.89
C CYS A 103 3.47 -19.94 -3.62
N ALA A 104 4.20 -20.84 -2.97
CA ALA A 104 3.75 -21.57 -1.80
C ALA A 104 3.83 -20.78 -0.47
N LEU A 105 4.10 -19.47 -0.48
CA LEU A 105 4.14 -18.69 0.77
C LEU A 105 2.84 -18.88 1.58
N GLY A 106 2.97 -19.20 2.86
CA GLY A 106 1.87 -19.53 3.77
C GLY A 106 1.21 -20.90 3.55
N SER A 107 1.68 -21.70 2.60
CA SER A 107 1.30 -23.12 2.45
C SER A 107 2.30 -24.00 3.20
N ALA A 108 1.81 -24.99 3.95
CA ALA A 108 2.64 -25.96 4.68
C ALA A 108 3.76 -25.34 5.56
N GLY A 109 3.52 -24.15 6.14
CA GLY A 109 4.48 -23.44 6.98
C GLY A 109 5.58 -22.68 6.22
N ALA A 110 5.52 -22.59 4.89
CA ALA A 110 6.50 -21.87 4.10
C ALA A 110 6.47 -20.35 4.39
N SER A 111 7.62 -19.82 4.81
CA SER A 111 7.83 -18.39 5.12
C SER A 111 8.95 -17.74 4.29
N SER A 112 9.46 -18.44 3.27
CA SER A 112 10.48 -17.91 2.36
C SER A 112 9.88 -17.19 1.16
N LEU A 113 10.44 -16.04 0.80
CA LEU A 113 10.11 -15.33 -0.44
C LEU A 113 10.68 -16.09 -1.64
N CYS A 114 9.88 -16.32 -2.68
CA CYS A 114 10.35 -16.98 -3.91
C CYS A 114 11.08 -16.00 -4.84
N ALA A 115 11.87 -16.55 -5.78
CA ALA A 115 12.60 -15.76 -6.77
C ALA A 115 11.77 -15.32 -8.00
N SER A 116 10.58 -15.90 -8.20
CA SER A 116 9.78 -15.74 -9.42
C SER A 116 9.21 -14.33 -9.60
N ASP A 117 9.38 -13.77 -10.80
CA ASP A 117 8.77 -12.49 -11.20
C ASP A 117 7.26 -12.57 -11.38
N LYS A 118 6.72 -13.78 -11.54
CA LYS A 118 5.26 -14.02 -11.61
C LYS A 118 4.58 -13.85 -10.25
N CYS A 119 5.34 -13.84 -9.15
CA CYS A 119 4.79 -13.61 -7.81
C CYS A 119 4.93 -12.14 -7.43
N ALA A 120 3.86 -11.36 -7.64
CA ALA A 120 3.85 -9.93 -7.36
C ALA A 120 4.20 -9.62 -5.90
N VAL A 121 3.65 -10.37 -4.94
CA VAL A 121 3.98 -10.22 -3.50
C VAL A 121 5.48 -10.35 -3.24
N CYS A 122 6.10 -11.46 -3.66
CA CYS A 122 7.52 -11.69 -3.39
C CYS A 122 8.41 -10.71 -4.15
N ARG A 123 8.03 -10.31 -5.36
CA ARG A 123 8.74 -9.29 -6.14
C ARG A 123 8.70 -7.92 -5.45
N ILE A 124 7.52 -7.48 -5.01
CA ILE A 124 7.35 -6.19 -4.31
C ILE A 124 8.15 -6.16 -3.02
N ILE A 125 8.13 -7.24 -2.24
CA ILE A 125 8.86 -7.31 -0.98
C ILE A 125 10.38 -7.23 -1.24
N ARG A 126 10.90 -8.02 -2.19
CA ARG A 126 12.35 -8.08 -2.48
C ARG A 126 12.89 -6.81 -3.14
N HIS A 127 12.14 -6.26 -4.10
CA HIS A 127 12.64 -5.22 -5.01
C HIS A 127 11.94 -3.87 -4.85
N GLY A 128 10.89 -3.81 -4.04
CA GLY A 128 10.03 -2.64 -3.89
C GLY A 128 8.94 -2.58 -4.96
N PHE A 129 8.12 -1.54 -4.87
CA PHE A 129 7.13 -1.25 -5.89
C PHE A 129 7.79 -0.69 -7.15
N SER A 130 7.19 -0.95 -8.32
CA SER A 130 7.55 -0.29 -9.58
C SER A 130 6.31 0.34 -10.20
N SER A 131 6.46 1.51 -10.83
CA SER A 131 5.40 2.17 -11.61
C SER A 131 4.92 1.33 -12.81
N SER A 132 5.69 0.33 -13.23
CA SER A 132 5.34 -0.67 -14.26
C SER A 132 4.74 -1.96 -13.70
N SER A 133 4.61 -2.09 -12.38
CA SER A 133 4.09 -3.31 -11.72
C SER A 133 2.61 -3.56 -11.98
N SER A 134 1.91 -2.58 -12.54
CA SER A 134 0.62 -2.76 -13.19
C SER A 134 0.84 -3.38 -14.58
N SER A 135 1.33 -4.62 -14.62
CA SER A 135 1.37 -5.48 -15.80
C SER A 135 0.88 -6.86 -15.35
N ASN A 136 -0.20 -7.42 -15.89
CA ASN A 136 -0.62 -7.42 -17.29
C ASN A 136 -2.16 -7.37 -17.46
N SER A 137 -2.57 -6.80 -18.61
CA SER A 137 -3.87 -6.94 -19.29
C SER A 137 -5.16 -6.49 -18.58
N SER A 138 -5.54 -5.22 -18.78
CA SER A 138 -6.90 -4.82 -19.26
C SER A 138 -7.29 -3.36 -19.00
N SER A 139 -6.49 -2.53 -18.31
CA SER A 139 -6.74 -1.07 -18.23
C SER A 139 -6.45 -0.30 -19.53
N LYS A 140 -6.50 -0.99 -20.69
CA LYS A 140 -6.46 -0.38 -22.02
C LYS A 140 -7.82 0.22 -22.42
N LYS A 141 -8.87 0.07 -21.60
CA LYS A 141 -10.23 0.55 -21.92
C LYS A 141 -10.57 1.94 -21.37
N ASP A 142 -9.85 2.48 -20.37
CA ASP A 142 -10.18 3.76 -19.72
C ASP A 142 -8.99 4.74 -19.55
N GLY A 143 -7.99 4.73 -20.44
CA GLY A 143 -6.98 5.80 -20.55
C GLY A 143 -6.08 6.11 -19.33
N LYS A 144 -6.20 5.36 -18.21
CA LYS A 144 -5.49 5.60 -16.93
C LYS A 144 -4.28 4.68 -16.71
N ALA A 145 -3.70 4.14 -17.77
CA ALA A 145 -2.48 3.33 -17.67
C ALA A 145 -1.26 4.23 -17.35
N GLY A 146 -0.51 3.88 -16.30
CA GLY A 146 0.86 4.40 -16.09
C GLY A 146 1.03 5.56 -15.09
N VAL A 147 0.00 5.94 -14.35
CA VAL A 147 0.06 7.14 -13.50
C VAL A 147 0.82 6.90 -12.18
N GLY A 148 0.79 5.70 -11.61
CA GLY A 148 1.50 5.39 -10.35
C GLY A 148 1.04 4.09 -9.71
N VAL A 149 1.54 3.82 -8.49
CA VAL A 149 1.16 2.64 -7.71
C VAL A 149 -0.19 2.87 -7.04
N PHE A 150 -1.18 2.05 -7.36
CA PHE A 150 -2.52 2.11 -6.79
C PHE A 150 -2.56 1.59 -5.36
N THR A 151 -3.21 2.33 -4.45
CA THR A 151 -3.51 1.89 -3.09
C THR A 151 -4.90 2.37 -2.67
N THR A 152 -5.52 1.67 -1.74
CA THR A 152 -6.85 2.01 -1.21
C THR A 152 -6.89 2.05 0.31
N SER A 153 -7.85 2.78 0.89
CA SER A 153 -8.13 2.75 2.32
C SER A 153 -8.84 1.47 2.78
N THR A 154 -9.38 0.67 1.86
CA THR A 154 -10.18 -0.52 2.17
C THR A 154 -9.55 -1.81 1.65
N SER A 155 -9.60 -2.85 2.47
CA SER A 155 -9.09 -4.18 2.15
C SER A 155 -9.88 -4.84 1.03
N GLY A 156 -11.22 -4.71 1.03
CA GLY A 156 -12.10 -5.25 -0.02
C GLY A 156 -11.75 -4.69 -1.41
N ARG A 157 -11.65 -3.36 -1.52
CA ARG A 157 -11.27 -2.72 -2.79
C ARG A 157 -9.86 -3.10 -3.25
N ALA A 158 -8.93 -3.32 -2.33
CA ALA A 158 -7.59 -3.80 -2.67
C ALA A 158 -7.65 -5.23 -3.18
N PHE A 159 -8.46 -6.09 -2.55
CA PHE A 159 -8.66 -7.46 -2.97
C PHE A 159 -9.27 -7.54 -4.37
N GLU A 160 -10.31 -6.74 -4.65
CA GLU A 160 -10.93 -6.59 -5.98
C GLU A 160 -9.94 -6.06 -7.03
N SER A 161 -9.03 -5.14 -6.67
CA SER A 161 -8.02 -4.65 -7.62
C SER A 161 -7.01 -5.73 -8.04
N ALA A 162 -6.86 -6.78 -7.23
CA ALA A 162 -6.09 -7.97 -7.59
C ALA A 162 -6.92 -9.02 -8.36
N ASP A 163 -8.26 -8.85 -8.43
CA ASP A 163 -9.22 -9.73 -9.10
C ASP A 163 -9.33 -9.50 -10.61
N GLN A 164 -8.85 -8.36 -11.10
CA GLN A 164 -8.86 -8.02 -12.53
C GLN A 164 -7.85 -8.84 -13.37
N GLN A 165 -7.38 -9.98 -12.84
CA GLN A 165 -6.47 -10.89 -13.50
C GLN A 165 -7.27 -12.16 -13.85
N ASP A 166 -7.24 -12.58 -15.13
CA ASP A 166 -8.11 -13.59 -15.76
C ASP A 166 -8.08 -15.02 -15.15
N ASP A 167 -7.42 -15.22 -14.00
CA ASP A 167 -7.33 -16.51 -13.31
C ASP A 167 -8.09 -16.48 -11.96
N PRO A 168 -9.31 -17.05 -11.89
CA PRO A 168 -10.07 -17.15 -10.64
C PRO A 168 -9.43 -18.11 -9.62
N ALA A 169 -8.47 -18.95 -10.02
CA ALA A 169 -7.75 -19.86 -9.13
C ALA A 169 -6.47 -19.25 -8.54
N ALA A 170 -6.07 -18.05 -8.98
CA ALA A 170 -4.86 -17.40 -8.50
C ALA A 170 -5.00 -16.98 -7.03
N ARG A 171 -4.06 -17.42 -6.18
CA ARG A 171 -3.99 -16.97 -4.78
C ARG A 171 -3.67 -15.49 -4.71
N ARG A 172 -4.33 -14.79 -3.78
CA ARG A 172 -4.21 -13.34 -3.60
C ARG A 172 -3.79 -12.99 -2.19
N ALA A 173 -3.14 -11.85 -2.07
CA ALA A 173 -2.79 -11.28 -0.79
C ALA A 173 -2.97 -9.76 -0.80
N LEU A 174 -3.15 -9.22 0.41
CA LEU A 174 -3.13 -7.80 0.66
C LEU A 174 -1.78 -7.43 1.27
N LEU A 175 -1.15 -6.40 0.72
CA LEU A 175 -0.04 -5.71 1.35
C LEU A 175 -0.60 -4.55 2.18
N VAL A 176 -0.35 -4.58 3.48
CA VAL A 176 -0.62 -3.45 4.37
C VAL A 176 0.62 -2.57 4.41
N CYS A 177 0.48 -1.34 3.93
CA CYS A 177 1.59 -0.44 3.67
C CYS A 177 1.49 0.84 4.50
N ARG A 178 2.65 1.33 4.97
CA ARG A 178 2.82 2.73 5.33
C ARG A 178 3.05 3.52 4.04
N VAL A 179 2.37 4.65 3.90
CA VAL A 179 2.38 5.46 2.68
C VAL A 179 2.60 6.92 3.03
N ILE A 180 3.57 7.57 2.38
CA ILE A 180 3.74 9.03 2.43
C ILE A 180 2.95 9.62 1.27
N ALA A 181 1.74 10.12 1.56
CA ALA A 181 0.87 10.65 0.50
C ALA A 181 1.32 12.04 0.01
N GLY A 182 2.01 12.80 0.85
CA GLY A 182 2.36 14.19 0.59
C GLY A 182 1.14 15.02 0.19
N ARG A 183 1.33 15.96 -0.74
CA ARG A 183 0.22 16.72 -1.30
C ARG A 183 -0.52 15.88 -2.32
N VAL A 184 -1.80 15.69 -2.07
CA VAL A 184 -2.70 14.90 -2.93
C VAL A 184 -3.44 15.82 -3.87
N HIS A 185 -3.32 15.58 -5.18
CA HIS A 185 -4.19 16.22 -6.16
C HIS A 185 -5.56 15.54 -6.13
N LYS A 186 -6.63 16.29 -5.90
CA LYS A 186 -8.00 15.78 -5.95
C LYS A 186 -8.67 16.26 -7.24
N PRO A 187 -9.11 15.37 -8.15
CA PRO A 187 -9.69 15.76 -9.44
C PRO A 187 -10.93 16.68 -9.35
N LEU A 188 -11.59 16.75 -8.20
CA LEU A 188 -12.74 17.63 -7.94
C LEU A 188 -12.34 19.07 -7.55
N GLU A 189 -11.06 19.31 -7.24
CA GLU A 189 -10.54 20.64 -6.93
C GLU A 189 -10.11 21.34 -8.24
N ASN A 190 -10.65 22.54 -8.48
CA ASN A 190 -10.55 23.26 -9.75
C ASN A 190 -9.11 23.39 -10.28
N VAL A 191 -8.92 23.17 -11.58
CA VAL A 191 -7.67 23.30 -12.37
C VAL A 191 -7.01 24.69 -12.25
N ARG A 192 -7.70 25.68 -11.66
CA ARG A 192 -7.21 27.05 -11.44
C ARG A 192 -6.14 27.18 -10.34
N GLU A 193 -5.92 26.17 -9.49
CA GLU A 193 -4.84 26.19 -8.48
C GLU A 193 -3.46 25.74 -9.01
N PHE A 194 -3.34 25.41 -10.32
CA PHE A 194 -2.12 24.87 -10.92
C PHE A 194 -1.01 25.89 -11.23
N VAL A 195 -1.33 27.19 -11.30
CA VAL A 195 -0.34 28.19 -11.70
C VAL A 195 0.53 28.58 -10.50
N GLY A 196 1.79 28.11 -10.48
CA GLY A 196 2.82 28.56 -9.55
C GLY A 196 3.07 27.68 -8.31
N GLN A 197 2.43 26.51 -8.19
CA GLN A 197 2.75 25.56 -7.11
C GLN A 197 3.72 24.47 -7.60
N ALA A 198 4.68 24.09 -6.74
CA ALA A 198 5.43 22.85 -6.93
C ALA A 198 4.42 21.69 -7.10
N GLY A 199 4.72 20.69 -7.93
CA GLY A 199 3.78 19.60 -8.26
C GLY A 199 3.30 18.77 -7.05
N PHE A 200 2.22 18.02 -7.23
CA PHE A 200 1.66 17.10 -6.25
C PHE A 200 2.51 15.83 -6.09
N ASP A 201 2.45 15.20 -4.92
CA ASP A 201 3.20 13.97 -4.62
C ASP A 201 2.37 12.70 -4.92
N SER A 202 1.04 12.83 -4.97
CA SER A 202 0.11 11.75 -5.26
C SER A 202 -1.22 12.25 -5.84
N LEU A 203 -2.03 11.34 -6.39
CA LEU A 203 -3.32 11.67 -7.00
C LEU A 203 -4.45 10.85 -6.37
N ALA A 204 -5.55 11.50 -6.00
CA ALA A 204 -6.76 10.82 -5.58
C ALA A 204 -7.50 10.25 -6.81
N GLY A 205 -7.86 8.97 -6.76
CA GLY A 205 -8.70 8.32 -7.76
C GLY A 205 -10.18 8.51 -7.49
N LYS A 206 -10.59 8.11 -6.29
CA LYS A 206 -11.95 8.17 -5.77
C LYS A 206 -11.91 8.75 -4.37
N VAL A 207 -12.80 9.69 -4.12
CA VAL A 207 -12.97 10.30 -2.80
C VAL A 207 -14.33 9.84 -2.29
N GLY A 208 -14.34 9.18 -1.13
CA GLY A 208 -15.55 8.73 -0.48
C GLY A 208 -16.29 9.86 0.23
N PRO A 209 -17.42 9.56 0.90
CA PRO A 209 -18.14 10.52 1.70
C PRO A 209 -17.22 11.14 2.77
N TYR A 210 -17.46 12.41 3.09
CA TYR A 210 -16.65 13.22 4.02
C TYR A 210 -15.22 13.51 3.55
N ALA A 211 -14.99 13.56 2.23
CA ALA A 211 -13.71 13.91 1.61
C ALA A 211 -12.54 12.95 1.94
N ASN A 212 -12.85 11.72 2.36
CA ASN A 212 -11.84 10.70 2.61
C ASN A 212 -11.32 10.12 1.29
N ILE A 213 -10.00 10.04 1.12
CA ILE A 213 -9.40 9.49 -0.09
C ILE A 213 -9.53 7.96 -0.06
N GLU A 214 -10.44 7.42 -0.86
CA GLU A 214 -10.66 5.98 -0.98
C GLU A 214 -9.55 5.36 -1.82
N GLU A 215 -9.28 5.91 -3.00
CA GLU A 215 -8.25 5.44 -3.93
C GLU A 215 -7.15 6.47 -4.11
N LEU A 216 -5.89 6.03 -4.10
CA LEU A 216 -4.71 6.89 -4.15
C LEU A 216 -3.65 6.27 -5.07
N TYR A 217 -3.17 7.08 -6.01
CA TYR A 217 -2.08 6.73 -6.91
C TYR A 217 -0.80 7.44 -6.49
N LEU A 218 0.24 6.66 -6.19
CA LEU A 218 1.52 7.17 -5.71
C LEU A 218 2.51 7.24 -6.87
N LEU A 219 3.02 8.44 -7.12
CA LEU A 219 3.87 8.72 -8.29
C LEU A 219 5.32 8.25 -8.07
N ASN A 220 5.73 8.10 -6.81
CA ASN A 220 7.05 7.64 -6.43
C ASN A 220 6.97 6.34 -5.62
N PRO A 221 7.59 5.24 -6.08
CA PRO A 221 7.59 3.98 -5.33
C PRO A 221 8.22 4.05 -3.93
N ARG A 222 9.13 5.01 -3.68
CA ARG A 222 9.73 5.24 -2.35
C ARG A 222 8.73 5.78 -1.33
N ALA A 223 7.54 6.19 -1.79
CA ALA A 223 6.45 6.61 -0.92
C ALA A 223 5.74 5.43 -0.24
N LEU A 224 6.05 4.18 -0.58
CA LEU A 224 5.43 2.99 0.00
C LEU A 224 6.44 2.15 0.77
N LEU A 225 6.00 1.65 1.92
CA LEU A 225 6.72 0.66 2.71
C LEU A 225 5.78 -0.50 3.07
N PRO A 226 5.97 -1.69 2.48
CA PRO A 226 5.16 -2.86 2.83
C PRO A 226 5.56 -3.33 4.24
N CYS A 227 4.56 -3.53 5.09
CA CYS A 227 4.79 -3.89 6.49
C CYS A 227 4.18 -5.25 6.85
N PHE A 228 3.05 -5.60 6.23
CA PHE A 228 2.44 -6.91 6.41
C PHE A 228 1.94 -7.47 5.08
N VAL A 229 1.96 -8.80 4.99
CA VAL A 229 1.26 -9.58 3.95
C VAL A 229 0.10 -10.30 4.60
N VAL A 230 -1.10 -10.13 4.08
CA VAL A 230 -2.29 -10.82 4.55
C VAL A 230 -2.74 -11.74 3.43
N ILE A 231 -2.58 -13.05 3.64
CA ILE A 231 -3.06 -14.06 2.68
C ILE A 231 -4.53 -14.30 2.99
N CYS A 232 -5.33 -14.19 1.94
CA CYS A 232 -6.77 -14.27 2.00
C CYS A 232 -7.24 -15.53 1.29
N LYS A 233 -8.27 -16.18 1.84
CA LYS A 233 -9.03 -17.19 1.13
C LYS A 233 -10.19 -16.51 0.37
N PRO A 234 -10.48 -16.95 -0.87
CA PRO A 234 -11.71 -16.62 -1.56
C PRO A 234 -12.95 -16.98 -0.72
#